data_AF-A0A7J0ER32-F1
#
_entry.id   AF-A0A7J0ER32-F1
#
_cell.length_a   1.000
_cell.length_b   1.000
_cell.length_c   1.000
_cell.angle_alpha   90.00
_cell.angle_beta   90.00
_cell.angle_gamma   90.00
#
_symmetry.space_group_name_H-M   'P 1'
#
loop_
_entity.id
_entity.type
_entity.pdbx_description
1 polymer ?
#
loop_
_entity_poly.entity_id
_entity_poly.type
_entity_poly.pdbx_seq_one_letter_code
_entity_poly.pdbx_strand_id
1 'polypeptide(L)'
;MELRFSYEEVRRTVLRSPGLLTFSIENNYWPKVEYFVKEMDGDLAELKRFPQYFSFSLEGKINPWHPGVGGEGVQAFVARDVEGQ
;
A
#
# COMPACT_ATOMS: atom_id res chain seq x y z
N MET A 1 9.19 6.65 10.63
CA MET A 1 9.49 5.51 9.72
C MET A 1 9.73 6.10 8.35
N GLU A 2 10.72 5.59 7.65
CA GLU A 2 11.16 6.10 6.35
C GLU A 2 11.07 4.95 5.35
N LEU A 3 10.51 5.21 4.17
CA LEU A 3 10.24 4.18 3.15
C LEU A 3 11.50 3.76 2.37
N ARG A 4 12.59 4.53 2.45
CA ARG A 4 13.88 4.28 1.77
C ARG A 4 13.77 4.03 0.27
N PHE A 5 12.94 4.82 -0.42
CA PHE A 5 12.86 4.76 -1.88
C PHE A 5 13.97 5.62 -2.49
N SER A 6 14.62 5.11 -3.52
CA SER A 6 15.52 5.91 -4.35
C SER A 6 14.72 6.94 -5.17
N TYR A 7 15.40 8.01 -5.59
CA TYR A 7 14.78 9.04 -6.43
C TYR A 7 14.13 8.46 -7.70
N GLU A 8 14.79 7.50 -8.36
CA GLU A 8 14.28 6.87 -9.58
C GLU A 8 13.05 6.00 -9.30
N GLU A 9 13.00 5.30 -8.16
CA GLU A 9 11.80 4.55 -7.74
C GLU A 9 10.63 5.49 -7.48
N VAL A 10 10.86 6.60 -6.77
CA VAL A 10 9.83 7.62 -6.53
C VAL A 10 9.35 8.19 -7.86
N ARG A 11 10.27 8.60 -8.75
CA ARG A 11 9.96 9.13 -10.08
C ARG A 11 9.07 8.18 -10.88
N ARG A 12 9.44 6.90 -10.98
CA ARG A 12 8.64 5.89 -11.70
C ARG A 12 7.25 5.70 -11.08
N THR A 13 7.19 5.64 -9.75
CA THR A 13 5.95 5.43 -9.01
C THR A 13 4.98 6.60 -9.21
N VAL A 14 5.48 7.83 -9.10
CA VAL A 14 4.68 9.05 -9.31
C VAL A 14 4.20 9.18 -10.75
N LEU A 15 5.05 8.85 -11.74
CA LEU A 15 4.65 8.89 -13.16
C LEU A 15 3.52 7.90 -13.47
N ARG A 16 3.49 6.74 -12.81
CA ARG A 16 2.43 5.74 -12.95
C ARG A 16 1.16 6.08 -12.16
N SER A 17 1.30 6.84 -11.07
CA SER A 17 0.19 7.18 -10.18
C SER A 17 0.33 8.62 -9.63
N PRO A 18 0.07 9.65 -10.44
CA PRO A 18 0.30 11.04 -10.04
C PRO A 18 -0.53 11.48 -8.82
N GLY A 19 -1.71 10.86 -8.63
CA GLY A 19 -2.61 11.15 -7.49
C GLY A 19 -1.97 10.90 -6.11
N LEU A 20 -0.89 10.12 -6.04
CA LEU A 20 -0.09 9.96 -4.82
C LEU A 20 0.33 11.30 -4.20
N LEU A 21 0.63 12.30 -5.03
CA LEU A 21 1.06 13.62 -4.56
C LEU A 21 -0.05 14.42 -3.86
N THR A 22 -1.30 13.95 -3.92
CA THR A 22 -2.46 14.61 -3.29
C THR A 22 -2.80 14.07 -1.90
N PHE A 23 -2.20 12.95 -1.50
CA PHE A 23 -2.53 12.30 -0.23
C PHE A 23 -1.73 12.89 0.94
N SER A 24 -2.38 13.00 2.10
CA SER A 24 -1.74 13.45 3.34
C SER A 24 -0.76 12.39 3.86
N ILE A 25 0.40 12.85 4.33
CA ILE A 25 1.40 11.97 4.95
C ILE A 25 0.85 11.37 6.24
N GLU A 26 0.31 12.21 7.10
CA GLU A 26 -0.14 11.86 8.45
C GLU A 26 -1.44 11.06 8.43
N ASN A 27 -2.37 11.43 7.55
CA ASN A 27 -3.72 10.88 7.55
C ASN A 27 -3.93 9.76 6.51
N ASN A 28 -2.98 9.54 5.59
CA ASN A 28 -3.08 8.48 4.59
C ASN A 28 -1.84 7.57 4.57
N TYR A 29 -0.66 8.12 4.24
CA TYR A 29 0.53 7.29 4.06
C TYR A 29 0.92 6.57 5.33
N TRP A 30 1.10 7.32 6.42
CA TRP A 30 1.55 6.81 7.69
C TRP A 30 0.70 5.65 8.22
N PRO A 31 -0.63 5.83 8.44
CA PRO A 31 -1.45 4.77 9.00
C PRO A 31 -1.52 3.54 8.08
N LYS A 32 -1.47 3.72 6.76
CA LYS A 32 -1.53 2.60 5.81
C LYS A 32 -0.22 1.82 5.71
N VAL A 33 0.93 2.51 5.76
CA VAL A 33 2.25 1.86 5.81
C VAL A 33 2.42 1.11 7.12
N GLU A 34 2.03 1.73 8.24
CA GLU A 34 2.11 1.12 9.55
C GLU A 34 1.28 -0.17 9.62
N TYR A 35 0.03 -0.11 9.17
CA TYR A 35 -0.83 -1.29 9.07
C TYR A 35 -0.24 -2.36 8.15
N PHE A 36 0.25 -1.96 6.97
CA PHE A 36 0.83 -2.88 5.99
C PHE A 36 2.02 -3.67 6.56
N VAL A 37 2.95 -2.99 7.24
CA VAL A 37 4.16 -3.62 7.74
C VAL A 37 3.92 -4.35 9.06
N LYS A 38 3.14 -3.77 9.98
CA LYS A 38 2.97 -4.34 11.34
C LYS A 38 1.87 -5.39 11.41
N GLU A 39 0.76 -5.15 10.73
CA GLU A 39 -0.42 -6.01 10.84
C GLU A 39 -0.45 -7.05 9.73
N MET A 40 -0.10 -6.67 8.49
CA MET A 40 -0.13 -7.58 7.34
C MET A 40 1.20 -8.29 7.04
N ASP A 41 2.27 -7.97 7.78
CA ASP A 41 3.64 -8.47 7.55
C ASP A 41 4.14 -8.26 6.10
N GLY A 42 3.68 -7.17 5.48
CA GLY A 42 3.97 -6.87 4.07
C GLY A 42 5.35 -6.26 3.84
N ASP A 43 5.94 -6.54 2.68
CA ASP A 43 7.23 -5.97 2.28
C ASP A 43 7.01 -4.60 1.60
N LEU A 44 7.73 -3.57 2.05
CA LEU A 44 7.72 -2.25 1.42
C LEU A 44 8.00 -2.28 -0.09
N ALA A 45 8.70 -3.30 -0.59
CA ALA A 45 8.88 -3.51 -2.03
C ALA A 45 7.55 -3.73 -2.78
N GLU A 46 6.52 -4.28 -2.14
CA GLU A 46 5.20 -4.50 -2.72
C GLU A 46 4.43 -3.19 -2.90
N LEU A 47 4.55 -2.24 -1.96
CA LEU A 47 3.98 -0.90 -2.09
C LEU A 47 4.54 -0.14 -3.31
N LYS A 48 5.78 -0.44 -3.73
CA LYS A 48 6.37 0.11 -4.96
C LYS A 48 5.73 -0.48 -6.23
N ARG A 49 5.38 -1.76 -6.19
CA ARG A 49 4.73 -2.45 -7.31
C ARG A 49 3.27 -2.05 -7.45
N PHE A 50 2.63 -1.75 -6.31
CA PHE A 50 1.21 -1.47 -6.18
C PHE A 50 0.91 -0.13 -5.46
N PRO A 51 1.31 1.01 -6.05
CA PRO A 51 1.10 2.34 -5.44
C PRO A 51 -0.37 2.70 -5.19
N GLN A 52 -1.30 2.12 -5.94
CA GLN A 52 -2.74 2.32 -5.77
C GLN A 52 -3.24 1.90 -4.38
N TYR A 53 -2.46 1.10 -3.62
CA TYR A 53 -2.73 0.80 -2.21
C TYR A 53 -3.14 2.04 -1.40
N PHE A 54 -2.45 3.17 -1.60
CA PHE A 54 -2.71 4.41 -0.86
C PHE A 54 -4.05 5.07 -1.19
N SER A 55 -4.65 4.72 -2.33
CA SER A 55 -5.98 5.22 -2.72
C SER A 55 -7.14 4.50 -2.02
N PHE A 56 -6.91 3.31 -1.46
CA PHE A 56 -7.97 2.52 -0.84
C PHE A 56 -8.21 2.95 0.61
N SER A 57 -9.45 2.88 1.09
CA SER A 57 -9.77 3.17 2.49
C SER A 57 -9.19 2.10 3.40
N LEU A 58 -8.60 2.52 4.54
CA LEU A 58 -7.99 1.57 5.47
C LEU A 58 -9.06 0.69 6.11
N GLU A 59 -10.09 1.31 6.68
CA GLU A 59 -11.18 0.62 7.37
C GLU A 59 -12.14 -0.10 6.42
N GLY A 60 -12.41 0.48 5.25
CA GLY A 60 -13.43 -0.03 4.34
C GLY A 60 -12.93 -1.03 3.30
N LYS A 61 -11.65 -0.96 2.91
CA LYS A 61 -11.12 -1.79 1.83
C LYS A 61 -9.85 -2.54 2.19
N ILE A 62 -8.95 -2.04 3.05
CA ILE A 62 -7.70 -2.75 3.37
C ILE A 62 -7.91 -3.73 4.54
N ASN A 63 -8.41 -3.24 5.68
CA ASN A 63 -8.59 -4.01 6.92
C ASN A 63 -9.55 -5.22 6.81
N PRO A 64 -10.69 -5.15 6.08
CA PRO A 64 -11.65 -6.26 6.02
C PRO A 64 -11.09 -7.57 5.43
N TRP A 65 -9.98 -7.51 4.70
CA TRP A 65 -9.37 -8.68 4.05
C TRP A 65 -8.16 -9.23 4.82
N HIS A 66 -7.89 -8.71 6.01
CA HIS A 66 -6.96 -9.28 6.96
C HIS A 66 -7.72 -9.84 8.19
N PRO A 67 -8.51 -10.92 8.04
CA PRO A 67 -9.21 -11.54 9.16
C PRO A 67 -8.22 -12.38 9.97
N GLY A 68 -7.30 -11.73 10.68
CA GLY A 68 -6.45 -12.36 11.69
C GLY A 68 -5.42 -13.36 11.16
N VAL A 69 -4.16 -12.94 11.20
CA VAL A 69 -2.98 -13.79 11.39
C VAL A 69 -2.70 -14.81 10.29
N GLY A 70 -1.84 -14.41 9.36
CA GLY A 70 -0.99 -15.35 8.63
C GLY A 70 -0.68 -14.90 7.21
N GLY A 71 0.24 -13.95 7.03
CA GLY A 71 1.10 -13.66 5.86
C GLY A 71 0.52 -13.56 4.43
N GLU A 72 -0.65 -14.10 4.15
CA GLU A 72 -1.25 -14.27 2.83
C GLU A 72 -2.19 -13.11 2.46
N GLY A 73 -2.49 -12.23 3.42
CA GLY A 73 -3.46 -11.14 3.26
C GLY A 73 -3.06 -10.10 2.22
N VAL A 74 -1.76 -9.80 2.08
CA VAL A 74 -1.27 -8.84 1.08
C VAL A 74 -1.44 -9.39 -0.33
N GLN A 75 -0.99 -10.62 -0.58
CA GLN A 75 -1.07 -11.26 -1.90
C GLN A 75 -2.53 -11.47 -2.32
N ALA A 76 -3.40 -11.87 -1.38
CA ALA A 76 -4.83 -11.98 -1.63
C ALA A 76 -5.49 -10.62 -1.95
N PHE A 77 -5.10 -9.56 -1.24
CA PHE A 77 -5.59 -8.19 -1.51
C PHE A 77 -5.14 -7.70 -2.88
N VAL A 78 -3.83 -7.78 -3.17
CA VAL A 78 -3.25 -7.34 -4.44
C VAL A 78 -3.77 -8.17 -5.61
N ALA A 79 -3.83 -9.50 -5.50
CA ALA A 79 -4.32 -10.35 -6.59
C ALA A 79 -5.76 -10.00 -7.00
N ARG A 80 -6.66 -9.79 -6.04
CA ARG A 80 -8.06 -9.46 -6.35
C ARG A 80 -8.24 -8.08 -6.95
N ASP A 81 -7.44 -7.10 -6.53
CA ASP A 81 -7.50 -5.74 -7.09
C ASP A 81 -6.73 -5.59 -8.41
N VAL A 82 -5.74 -6.46 -8.69
CA VAL A 82 -5.02 -6.49 -9.96
C VAL A 82 -5.80 -7.27 -11.03
N GLU A 83 -6.48 -8.37 -10.66
CA GLU A 83 -7.30 -9.16 -11.61
C GLU A 83 -8.71 -8.58 -11.84
N GLY A 84 -9.14 -7.64 -10.99
CA GLY A 84 -10.41 -6.93 -11.11
C GLY A 84 -10.39 -5.68 -11.99
N GLN A 85 -9.27 -5.37 -12.66
CA GLN A 85 -9.07 -4.21 -13.54
C GLN A 85 -8.73 -4.61 -14.97
#